data_AF-A0A645AN72-F1
#
_entry.id   AF-A0A645AN72-F1
#
_cell.length_a   1.000
_cell.length_b   1.000
_cell.length_c   1.000
_cell.angle_alpha   90.00
_cell.angle_beta   90.00
_cell.angle_gamma   90.00
#
_symmetry.space_group_name_H-M   'P 1'
#
loop_
_entity.id
_entity.type
_entity.pdbx_description
1 polymer ?
#
loop_
_entity_poly.entity_id
_entity_poly.type
_entity_poly.pdbx_seq_one_letter_code
_entity_poly.pdbx_strand_id
1 'polypeptide(L)'
;MQKETRRNSAAGSAKPNPPRKLTRAEKKQIAEIIRQAKGDGKAHTAQQTIPYIQMYPDGICKVTGRKYSKTVAFEDINYQLAQADDKTAIFENWC
;
A
#
# COMPACT_ATOMS: atom_id res chain seq x y z
N MET A 1 54.35 -33.96 12.62
CA MET A 1 53.57 -33.61 11.43
C MET A 1 53.18 -32.14 11.52
N GLN A 2 53.78 -31.31 10.70
CA GLN A 2 53.59 -29.85 10.64
C GLN A 2 52.19 -29.52 10.13
N LYS A 3 51.52 -28.51 10.72
CA LYS A 3 50.48 -27.74 10.04
C LYS A 3 50.78 -26.26 10.23
N GLU A 4 51.40 -25.70 9.21
CA GLU A 4 51.64 -24.27 9.06
C GLU A 4 50.33 -23.49 9.17
N THR A 5 50.30 -22.52 10.07
CA THR A 5 49.24 -21.51 10.14
C THR A 5 49.52 -20.47 9.05
N ARG A 6 48.96 -20.65 7.85
CA ARG A 6 49.03 -19.61 6.81
C ARG A 6 48.07 -18.46 7.13
N ARG A 7 48.63 -17.38 7.66
CA ARG A 7 47.98 -16.06 7.70
C ARG A 7 47.92 -15.52 6.26
N ASN A 8 46.77 -15.57 5.62
CA ASN A 8 46.55 -14.80 4.40
C ASN A 8 46.01 -13.42 4.75
N SER A 9 46.94 -12.51 5.00
CA SER A 9 46.73 -11.08 4.93
C SER A 9 46.61 -10.67 3.46
N ALA A 10 45.42 -10.27 3.02
CA ALA A 10 45.25 -9.52 1.78
C ALA A 10 44.14 -8.48 1.98
N ALA A 11 44.47 -7.45 2.75
CA ALA A 11 43.78 -6.17 2.70
C ALA A 11 44.08 -5.52 1.35
N GLY A 12 43.33 -5.91 0.32
CA GLY A 12 43.32 -5.25 -0.98
C GLY A 12 42.36 -4.08 -0.92
N SER A 13 42.88 -2.86 -0.75
CA SER A 13 42.14 -1.61 -0.85
C SER A 13 41.50 -1.49 -2.24
N ALA A 14 40.21 -1.79 -2.36
CA ALA A 14 39.42 -1.48 -3.55
C ALA A 14 39.19 0.04 -3.56
N LYS A 15 40.02 0.76 -4.32
CA LYS A 15 39.76 2.17 -4.64
C LYS A 15 38.36 2.27 -5.27
N PRO A 16 37.50 3.25 -4.88
CA PRO A 16 36.20 3.40 -5.49
C PRO A 16 36.38 3.68 -6.99
N ASN A 17 35.78 2.84 -7.83
CA ASN A 17 35.78 3.06 -9.27
C ASN A 17 35.19 4.46 -9.57
N PRO A 18 35.81 5.24 -10.47
CA PRO A 18 35.28 6.55 -10.82
C PRO A 18 33.86 6.42 -11.39
N PRO A 19 32.99 7.44 -11.23
CA PRO A 19 31.60 7.36 -11.67
C PRO A 19 31.54 7.14 -13.20
N ARG A 20 31.16 5.92 -13.59
CA ARG A 20 30.99 5.53 -14.99
C ARG A 20 29.78 6.24 -15.58
N LYS A 21 29.99 7.01 -16.64
CA LYS A 21 28.89 7.61 -17.42
C LYS A 21 28.18 6.51 -18.22
N LEU A 22 26.85 6.45 -18.11
CA LEU A 22 26.05 5.54 -18.91
C LEU A 22 26.08 5.95 -20.39
N THR A 23 26.23 4.96 -21.25
CA THR A 23 26.08 5.07 -22.70
C THR A 23 24.62 5.37 -23.08
N ARG A 24 24.40 5.86 -24.31
CA ARG A 24 23.06 6.13 -24.84
C ARG A 24 22.19 4.87 -24.89
N ALA A 25 22.79 3.71 -25.18
CA ALA A 25 22.10 2.42 -25.21
C ALA A 25 21.61 2.02 -23.82
N GLU A 26 22.48 2.10 -22.80
CA GLU A 26 22.11 1.80 -21.41
C GLU A 26 21.02 2.75 -20.89
N LYS A 27 21.10 4.05 -21.21
CA LYS A 27 20.04 5.02 -20.88
C LYS A 27 18.70 4.65 -21.51
N LYS A 28 18.69 4.19 -22.77
CA LYS A 28 17.47 3.75 -23.47
C LYS A 28 16.87 2.50 -22.81
N GLN A 29 17.71 1.54 -22.45
CA GLN A 29 17.30 0.33 -21.74
C GLN A 29 16.68 0.66 -20.37
N ILE A 30 17.33 1.53 -19.60
CA ILE A 30 16.82 1.98 -18.29
C ILE A 30 15.49 2.71 -18.46
N ALA A 31 15.36 3.60 -19.45
CA ALA A 31 14.10 4.29 -19.72
C ALA A 31 12.97 3.33 -20.06
N GLU A 32 13.24 2.28 -20.85
CA GLU A 32 12.26 1.26 -21.22
C GLU A 32 11.84 0.42 -20.00
N ILE A 33 12.80 0.02 -19.16
CA ILE A 33 12.52 -0.69 -17.90
C ILE A 33 11.65 0.17 -16.98
N ILE A 34 11.98 1.46 -16.82
CA ILE A 34 11.17 2.39 -16.02
C ILE A 34 9.76 2.52 -16.59
N ARG A 35 9.62 2.58 -17.92
CA ARG A 35 8.32 2.68 -18.59
C ARG A 35 7.47 1.44 -18.32
N GLN A 36 8.05 0.25 -18.45
CA GLN A 36 7.35 -1.01 -18.14
C GLN A 36 6.98 -1.09 -16.65
N ALA A 37 7.88 -0.69 -15.75
CA ALA A 37 7.63 -0.73 -14.31
C ALA A 37 6.55 0.26 -13.84
N LYS A 38 6.44 1.43 -14.49
CA LYS A 38 5.39 2.42 -14.15
C LYS A 38 4.00 2.05 -14.67
N GLY A 39 3.91 1.26 -15.74
CA GLY A 39 2.64 0.98 -16.41
C GLY A 39 2.07 2.21 -17.13
N ASP A 40 0.80 2.13 -17.55
CA ASP A 40 0.09 3.17 -18.31
C ASP A 40 -0.62 4.21 -17.43
N GLY A 41 -0.51 4.08 -16.10
CA GLY A 41 -1.15 4.96 -15.13
C GLY A 41 -2.68 4.83 -15.06
N LYS A 42 -3.27 3.81 -15.69
CA LYS A 42 -4.72 3.59 -15.69
C LYS A 42 -5.10 2.49 -14.72
N ALA A 43 -6.33 2.58 -14.21
CA ALA A 43 -6.96 1.49 -13.49
C ALA A 43 -7.45 0.43 -14.49
N HIS A 44 -6.96 -0.80 -14.34
CA HIS A 44 -7.34 -1.98 -15.13
C HIS A 44 -8.37 -2.87 -14.41
N THR A 45 -8.68 -2.55 -13.16
CA THR A 45 -9.66 -3.28 -12.35
C THR A 45 -10.58 -2.30 -11.63
N ALA A 46 -11.82 -2.71 -11.35
CA ALA A 46 -12.74 -1.93 -10.53
C ALA A 46 -12.17 -1.65 -9.13
N GLN A 47 -11.40 -2.59 -8.55
CA GLN A 47 -10.77 -2.39 -7.25
C GLN A 47 -9.77 -1.22 -7.27
N GLN A 48 -9.06 -1.02 -8.38
CA GLN A 48 -8.12 0.10 -8.55
C GLN A 48 -8.82 1.45 -8.69
N THR A 49 -10.13 1.49 -8.96
CA THR A 49 -10.90 2.76 -8.99
C THR A 49 -11.39 3.17 -7.60
N ILE A 50 -11.27 2.29 -6.60
CA ILE A 50 -11.75 2.58 -5.25
C ILE A 50 -10.72 3.48 -4.54
N PRO A 51 -11.13 4.65 -4.00
CA PRO A 51 -10.21 5.66 -3.47
C PRO A 51 -9.73 5.34 -2.03
N TYR A 52 -9.37 4.08 -1.75
CA TYR A 52 -8.68 3.70 -0.51
C TYR A 52 -7.65 2.59 -0.75
N ILE A 53 -6.60 2.57 0.07
CA ILE A 53 -5.52 1.58 0.04
C ILE A 53 -5.97 0.24 0.64
N GLN A 54 -6.63 0.29 1.80
CA GLN A 54 -7.07 -0.89 2.52
C GLN A 54 -8.31 -0.59 3.37
N MET A 55 -9.23 -1.54 3.41
CA MET A 55 -10.31 -1.60 4.39
C MET A 55 -9.91 -2.54 5.54
N TYR A 56 -10.01 -2.07 6.78
CA TYR A 56 -9.77 -2.89 7.96
C TYR A 56 -11.05 -3.62 8.40
N PRO A 57 -10.94 -4.72 9.18
CA PRO A 57 -12.10 -5.49 9.65
C PRO A 57 -13.11 -4.69 10.48
N ASP A 58 -12.69 -3.56 11.07
CA ASP A 58 -13.53 -2.65 11.84
C ASP A 58 -14.25 -1.58 11.00
N GLY A 59 -14.12 -1.66 9.67
CA GLY A 59 -14.72 -0.75 8.71
C GLY A 59 -13.94 0.55 8.48
N ILE A 60 -12.77 0.74 9.08
CA ILE A 60 -11.92 1.92 8.79
C ILE A 60 -11.24 1.74 7.43
N CYS A 61 -11.27 2.77 6.58
CA CYS A 61 -10.51 2.80 5.33
C CYS A 61 -9.22 3.62 5.50
N LYS A 62 -8.08 3.07 5.10
CA LYS A 62 -6.85 3.85 4.89
C LYS A 62 -6.89 4.49 3.52
N VAL A 63 -7.03 5.80 3.42
CA VAL A 63 -7.19 6.52 2.15
C VAL A 63 -5.84 6.79 1.49
N THR A 64 -4.91 7.42 2.21
CA THR A 64 -3.55 7.70 1.74
C THR A 64 -2.65 8.03 2.93
N GLY A 65 -1.38 7.62 2.92
CA GLY A 65 -0.40 8.00 3.95
C GLY A 65 -0.93 7.84 5.40
N ARG A 66 -1.19 8.97 6.06
CA ARG A 66 -1.76 9.08 7.43
C ARG A 66 -3.24 9.51 7.46
N LYS A 67 -3.95 9.51 6.33
CA LYS A 67 -5.37 9.82 6.18
C LYS A 67 -6.21 8.55 6.26
N TYR A 68 -7.18 8.56 7.16
CA TYR A 68 -8.13 7.49 7.38
C TYR A 68 -9.56 8.04 7.27
N SER A 69 -10.51 7.20 6.88
CA SER A 69 -11.93 7.53 6.81
C SER A 69 -12.76 6.45 7.49
N LYS A 70 -13.80 6.88 8.22
CA LYS A 70 -14.85 6.03 8.76
C LYS A 70 -16.16 6.78 8.57
N THR A 71 -17.16 6.12 8.00
CA THR A 71 -18.51 6.67 7.88
C THR A 71 -19.33 6.19 9.06
N VAL A 72 -20.03 7.11 9.72
CA VAL A 72 -20.97 6.80 10.79
C VAL A 72 -22.30 7.45 10.43
N ALA A 73 -23.37 6.66 10.45
CA ALA A 73 -24.73 7.14 10.29
C ALA A 73 -25.40 7.19 11.66
N PHE A 74 -26.19 8.24 11.89
CA PHE A 74 -27.03 8.38 13.08
C PHE A 74 -28.44 8.69 12.61
N GLU A 75 -29.40 8.01 13.21
CA GLU A 75 -30.82 8.24 12.97
C GLU A 75 -31.46 8.66 14.30
N ASP A 76 -32.09 9.83 14.31
CA ASP A 76 -32.93 10.27 15.44
C ASP A 76 -34.34 9.71 15.25
N ILE A 77 -34.47 8.42 15.58
CA ILE A 77 -35.76 7.72 15.55
C ILE A 77 -36.55 8.08 16.80
N ASN A 78 -37.52 8.97 16.64
CA ASN A 78 -38.47 9.27 17.71
C ASN A 78 -39.41 8.09 17.92
N TYR A 79 -39.06 7.20 18.85
CA TYR A 79 -39.86 6.01 19.13
C TYR A 79 -41.28 6.34 19.57
N GLN A 80 -41.53 7.45 20.28
CA GLN A 80 -42.89 7.77 20.74
C GLN A 80 -43.82 8.16 19.59
N LEU A 81 -43.31 8.94 18.64
CA LEU A 81 -44.06 9.43 17.47
C LEU A 81 -44.08 8.45 16.29
N ALA A 82 -43.24 7.42 16.30
CA ALA A 82 -43.21 6.38 15.27
C ALA A 82 -44.56 5.64 15.16
N GLN A 83 -44.88 5.17 13.95
CA GLN A 83 -46.07 4.34 13.73
C GLN A 83 -45.92 2.99 14.43
N ALA A 84 -47.03 2.29 14.67
CA ALA A 84 -47.02 1.00 15.37
C ALA A 84 -46.14 -0.05 14.66
N ASP A 85 -46.16 -0.05 13.33
CA ASP A 85 -45.35 -0.94 12.50
C ASP A 85 -43.86 -0.60 12.62
N ASP A 86 -43.50 0.69 12.54
CA ASP A 86 -42.13 1.16 12.73
C ASP A 86 -41.60 0.83 14.12
N LYS A 87 -42.41 0.98 15.17
CA LYS A 87 -42.06 0.63 16.56
C LYS A 87 -41.72 -0.85 16.71
N THR A 88 -42.47 -1.71 16.03
CA THR A 88 -42.27 -3.16 16.04
C THR A 88 -40.99 -3.51 15.30
N ALA A 89 -40.80 -2.95 14.09
CA ALA A 89 -39.59 -3.15 13.30
C ALA A 89 -38.32 -2.64 13.99
N ILE A 90 -38.38 -1.48 14.65
CA ILE A 90 -37.26 -0.94 15.44
C ILE A 90 -36.90 -1.89 16.59
N PHE A 91 -37.90 -2.42 17.31
CA PHE A 91 -37.68 -3.33 18.42
C PHE A 91 -37.05 -4.65 17.97
N GLU A 92 -37.60 -5.28 16.92
CA GLU A 92 -37.10 -6.57 16.40
C GLU A 92 -35.67 -6.49 15.85
N ASN A 93 -35.25 -5.35 15.32
CA ASN A 93 -33.93 -5.21 14.72
C ASN A 93 -32.83 -4.90 15.77
N TRP A 94 -33.20 -4.57 17.02
CA TRP A 94 -32.29 -4.12 18.08
C TRP A 94 -32.27 -5.05 19.32
N CYS A 95 -33.14 -6.07 19.39
CA CYS A 95 -33.23 -7.07 20.47
C CYS A 95 -33.01 -8.48 19.94
#